data_AF-Q5KTJ5-F1
#
_entry.id   AF-Q5KTJ5-F1
#
_cell.length_a   1.000
_cell.length_b   1.000
_cell.length_c   1.000
_cell.angle_alpha   90.00
_cell.angle_beta   90.00
_cell.angle_gamma   90.00
#
_symmetry.space_group_name_H-M   'P 1'
#
loop_
_entity.id
_entity.type
_entity.pdbx_description
1 polymer ?
#
loop_
_entity_poly.entity_id
_entity_poly.type
_entity_poly.pdbx_seq_one_letter_code
_entity_poly.pdbx_strand_id
1 'polypeptide(L)'
;LYEYARRHPDYSVMLLLRLAKAYEATLEKCCAAANPHECYAKVFDEFQPLVDEPQNLVKQNCELFEQLGEYKFQNALLVRYTKKVPQVSTPTLVEVSRNL
;
A
#
# COMPACT_ATOMS: atom_id res chain seq x y z
N LEU A 1 8.49 5.01 14.52
CA LEU A 1 7.71 5.86 13.58
C LEU A 1 8.41 7.17 13.23
N TYR A 2 8.67 8.07 14.19
CA TYR A 2 9.32 9.38 13.94
C TYR A 2 10.59 9.27 13.08
N GLU A 3 11.58 8.48 13.52
CA GLU A 3 12.87 8.35 12.83
C GLU A 3 12.73 7.81 11.40
N TYR A 4 11.81 6.89 11.17
CA TYR A 4 11.61 6.30 9.86
C TYR A 4 10.90 7.31 8.93
N ALA A 5 9.85 7.95 9.41
CA ALA A 5 9.09 8.95 8.64
C ALA A 5 9.95 10.12 8.16
N ARG A 6 10.81 10.69 9.02
CA ARG A 6 11.68 11.81 8.64
C ARG A 6 12.75 11.45 7.59
N ARG A 7 13.06 10.16 7.40
CA ARG A 7 14.01 9.67 6.39
C ARG A 7 13.34 9.24 5.09
N HIS A 8 12.02 9.09 5.10
CA HIS A 8 11.22 8.62 3.96
C HIS A 8 10.06 9.58 3.66
N PRO A 9 10.36 10.84 3.28
CA PRO A 9 9.32 11.79 2.88
C PRO A 9 8.57 11.37 1.60
N ASP A 10 9.12 10.43 0.84
CA ASP A 10 8.54 9.79 -0.34
C ASP A 10 7.50 8.71 -0.02
N TYR A 11 7.42 8.24 1.23
CA TYR A 11 6.46 7.23 1.64
C TYR A 11 5.14 7.86 2.10
N SER A 12 4.02 7.25 1.70
CA SER A 12 2.72 7.64 2.23
C SER A 12 2.63 7.38 3.73
N VAL A 13 1.84 8.19 4.44
CA VAL A 13 1.59 8.00 5.89
C VAL A 13 1.08 6.59 6.17
N MET A 14 0.23 6.04 5.31
CA MET A 14 -0.28 4.68 5.45
C MET A 14 0.78 3.60 5.29
N LEU A 15 1.74 3.78 4.37
CA LEU A 15 2.89 2.89 4.28
C LEU A 15 3.72 2.94 5.57
N LEU A 16 4.03 4.13 6.07
CA LEU A 16 4.78 4.30 7.32
C LEU A 16 4.11 3.62 8.53
N LEU A 17 2.78 3.70 8.63
CA LEU A 17 2.04 2.99 9.69
C LEU A 17 2.06 1.47 9.51
N ARG A 18 1.97 0.95 8.27
CA ARG A 18 2.12 -0.49 7.99
C ARG A 18 3.50 -1.00 8.37
N LEU A 19 4.55 -0.26 8.02
CA LEU A 19 5.93 -0.59 8.40
C LEU A 19 6.11 -0.57 9.92
N ALA A 20 5.52 0.41 10.61
CA ALA A 20 5.54 0.46 12.08
C ALA A 20 4.83 -0.74 12.71
N LYS A 21 3.68 -1.17 12.15
CA LYS A 21 2.96 -2.37 12.59
C LYS A 21 3.75 -3.65 12.33
N ALA A 22 4.42 -3.75 11.19
CA ALA A 22 5.30 -4.88 10.89
C ALA A 22 6.46 -4.94 11.88
N TYR A 23 7.11 -3.80 12.15
CA TYR A 23 8.18 -3.70 13.14
C TYR A 23 7.73 -4.12 14.55
N GLU A 24 6.56 -3.63 15.00
CA GLU A 24 5.95 -4.01 16.28
C GLU A 24 5.75 -5.52 16.37
N ALA A 25 5.12 -6.14 15.35
CA ALA A 25 4.89 -7.58 15.31
C ALA A 25 6.20 -8.39 15.30
N THR A 26 7.23 -7.94 14.59
CA THR A 26 8.54 -8.59 14.59
C THR A 26 9.18 -8.53 15.97
N LEU A 27 9.08 -7.39 16.68
CA LEU A 27 9.61 -7.28 18.04
C LEU A 27 8.82 -8.12 19.05
N GLU A 28 7.48 -8.15 18.97
CA GLU A 28 6.66 -9.03 19.82
C GLU A 28 7.09 -10.49 19.70
N LYS A 29 7.33 -10.95 18.46
CA LYS A 29 7.82 -12.31 18.18
C LYS A 29 9.26 -12.52 18.65
N CYS A 30 10.17 -11.62 18.29
CA CYS A 30 11.62 -11.83 18.46
C CYS A 30 12.10 -11.59 19.90
N CYS A 31 11.47 -10.69 20.65
CA CYS A 31 11.84 -10.43 22.05
C CYS A 31 11.53 -11.62 22.98
N ALA A 32 10.65 -12.54 22.57
CA ALA A 32 10.37 -13.78 23.27
C ALA A 32 11.29 -14.96 22.86
N ALA A 33 12.16 -14.77 21.86
CA ALA A 33 13.04 -15.81 21.35
C ALA A 33 14.29 -16.00 22.23
N ALA A 34 14.96 -17.16 22.11
CA ALA A 34 16.19 -17.45 22.83
C ALA A 34 17.35 -16.49 22.49
N ASN A 35 17.39 -16.01 21.24
CA ASN A 35 18.35 -15.00 20.78
C ASN A 35 17.60 -13.86 20.03
N PRO A 36 17.10 -12.84 20.75
CA PRO A 36 16.32 -11.77 20.13
C PRO A 36 17.06 -11.01 19.04
N HIS A 37 18.35 -10.75 19.26
CA HIS A 37 19.17 -9.96 18.33
C HIS A 37 19.28 -10.65 16.97
N GLU A 38 19.59 -11.94 16.95
CA GLU A 38 19.64 -12.73 15.72
C GLU A 38 18.29 -12.78 15.01
N CYS A 39 17.19 -12.82 15.77
CA CYS A 39 15.83 -12.85 15.22
C CYS A 39 15.44 -11.54 14.50
N TYR A 40 15.63 -10.37 15.13
CA TYR A 40 15.19 -9.10 14.52
C TYR A 40 16.27 -8.43 13.64
N ALA A 41 17.49 -8.99 13.55
CA ALA A 41 18.60 -8.37 12.82
C ALA A 41 18.27 -7.97 11.37
N LYS A 42 17.34 -8.70 10.73
CA LYS A 42 16.93 -8.51 9.34
C LYS A 42 15.55 -7.85 9.16
N VAL A 43 14.99 -7.24 10.21
CA VAL A 43 13.63 -6.68 10.18
C VAL A 43 13.42 -5.66 9.05
N PHE A 44 14.45 -4.91 8.66
CA PHE A 44 14.35 -3.95 7.56
C PHE A 44 14.31 -4.61 6.19
N ASP A 45 14.90 -5.80 6.02
CA ASP A 45 14.82 -6.56 4.76
C ASP A 45 13.37 -7.04 4.52
N GLU A 46 12.63 -7.30 5.60
CA GLU A 46 11.22 -7.71 5.55
C GLU A 46 10.28 -6.57 5.14
N PHE A 47 10.76 -5.31 5.09
CA PHE A 47 9.94 -4.16 4.69
C PHE A 47 9.81 -4.01 3.18
N GLN A 48 10.76 -4.55 2.39
CA GLN A 48 10.81 -4.36 0.94
C GLN A 48 9.48 -4.70 0.24
N PRO A 49 8.79 -5.83 0.54
CA PRO A 49 7.51 -6.14 -0.10
C PRO A 49 6.41 -5.12 0.21
N LEU A 50 6.41 -4.55 1.43
CA LEU A 50 5.43 -3.54 1.85
C LEU A 50 5.65 -2.20 1.14
N VAL A 51 6.89 -1.89 0.75
CA VAL A 51 7.27 -0.69 0.00
C VAL A 51 7.00 -0.87 -1.50
N ASP A 52 7.40 -2.01 -2.06
CA ASP A 52 7.30 -2.27 -3.50
C ASP A 52 5.85 -2.36 -3.97
N GLU A 53 4.96 -2.94 -3.17
CA GLU A 53 3.54 -3.10 -3.52
C GLU A 53 2.86 -1.75 -3.86
N PRO A 54 2.83 -0.73 -2.98
CA PRO A 54 2.19 0.55 -3.29
C PRO A 54 2.94 1.33 -4.37
N GLN A 55 4.28 1.25 -4.44
CA GLN A 55 5.03 1.95 -5.49
C GLN A 55 4.72 1.39 -6.88
N ASN A 56 4.67 0.06 -7.02
CA ASN A 56 4.26 -0.58 -8.26
C ASN A 56 2.80 -0.27 -8.62
N LEU A 57 1.91 -0.25 -7.62
CA LEU A 57 0.52 0.13 -7.84
C LEU A 57 0.40 1.55 -8.38
N VAL A 58 1.06 2.53 -7.76
CA VAL A 58 1.04 3.92 -8.22
C VAL A 58 1.61 4.02 -9.63
N LYS A 59 2.80 3.43 -9.87
CA LYS A 59 3.44 3.43 -11.19
C LYS A 59 2.51 2.92 -12.29
N GLN A 60 1.94 1.72 -12.12
CA GLN A 60 1.07 1.11 -13.12
C GLN A 60 -0.21 1.93 -13.38
N ASN A 61 -0.81 2.53 -12.34
CA ASN A 61 -2.02 3.33 -12.52
C ASN A 61 -1.70 4.69 -13.16
N CYS A 62 -0.57 5.32 -12.81
CA CYS A 62 -0.11 6.55 -13.46
C CYS A 62 0.20 6.32 -14.95
N GLU A 63 0.94 5.26 -15.29
CA GLU A 63 1.20 4.87 -16.68
C GLU A 63 -0.09 4.64 -17.47
N LEU A 64 -1.07 3.95 -16.87
CA LEU A 64 -2.38 3.73 -17.48
C LEU A 64 -3.17 5.03 -17.66
N PHE A 65 -3.12 5.93 -16.66
CA PHE A 65 -3.77 7.23 -16.73
C PHE A 65 -3.18 8.09 -17.84
N GLU A 66 -1.85 8.16 -17.96
CA GLU A 66 -1.17 8.89 -19.02
C GLU A 66 -1.54 8.37 -20.42
N GLN A 67 -1.74 7.06 -20.57
CA GLN A 67 -2.15 6.45 -21.84
C GLN A 67 -3.62 6.71 -22.21
N LEU A 68 -4.51 6.73 -21.22
CA LEU A 68 -5.96 6.76 -21.44
C LEU A 68 -6.58 8.16 -21.33
N GLY A 69 -5.98 9.02 -20.52
CA GLY A 69 -6.62 10.24 -20.02
C GLY A 69 -7.74 9.95 -19.00
N GLU A 70 -8.21 11.01 -18.35
CA GLU A 70 -9.10 10.93 -17.18
C GLU A 70 -10.36 10.09 -17.41
N TYR A 71 -11.18 10.44 -18.42
CA TYR A 71 -12.48 9.78 -18.63
C TYR A 71 -12.34 8.26 -18.89
N LYS A 72 -11.35 7.86 -19.70
CA LYS A 72 -11.13 6.43 -19.99
C LYS A 72 -10.48 5.70 -18.82
N PHE A 73 -9.65 6.38 -18.03
CA PHE A 73 -9.14 5.84 -16.77
C PHE A 73 -10.25 5.60 -15.75
N GLN A 74 -11.18 6.55 -15.56
CA GLN A 74 -12.37 6.38 -14.72
C GLN A 74 -13.22 5.18 -15.17
N ASN A 75 -13.38 4.96 -16.48
CA ASN A 75 -14.07 3.77 -17.01
C ASN A 75 -13.30 2.47 -16.67
N ALA A 76 -11.97 2.47 -16.76
CA ALA A 76 -11.15 1.33 -16.36
C ALA A 76 -11.29 1.02 -14.87
N LEU A 77 -11.34 2.04 -14.02
CA LEU A 77 -11.62 1.91 -12.60
C LEU A 77 -13.04 1.38 -12.35
N LEU A 78 -14.05 1.89 -13.06
CA LEU A 78 -15.43 1.42 -12.96
C LEU A 78 -15.54 -0.07 -13.26
N VAL A 79 -14.89 -0.55 -14.31
CA VAL A 79 -14.83 -1.99 -14.62
C VAL A 79 -14.13 -2.76 -13.51
N ARG A 80 -13.01 -2.26 -12.99
CA ARG A 80 -12.23 -2.89 -11.90
C ARG A 80 -13.06 -3.01 -10.62
N TYR A 81 -13.74 -1.95 -10.19
CA TYR A 81 -14.50 -1.93 -8.94
C TYR A 81 -15.84 -2.66 -9.05
N THR A 82 -16.52 -2.60 -10.20
CA THR A 82 -17.71 -3.42 -10.45
C THR A 82 -17.39 -4.92 -10.34
N LYS A 83 -16.21 -5.35 -10.84
CA LYS A 83 -15.76 -6.74 -10.68
C LYS A 83 -15.40 -7.10 -9.24
N LYS A 84 -14.82 -6.18 -8.47
CA LYS A 84 -14.41 -6.42 -7.07
C LYS A 84 -15.58 -6.48 -6.10
N VAL A 85 -16.59 -5.63 -6.30
CA VAL A 85 -17.73 -5.47 -5.39
C VAL A 85 -19.05 -5.31 -6.15
N PRO A 86 -19.49 -6.34 -6.90
CA PRO A 86 -20.66 -6.28 -7.78
C PRO A 86 -21.99 -6.03 -7.05
N GLN A 87 -22.03 -6.23 -5.73
CA GLN A 87 -23.19 -5.98 -4.89
C GLN A 87 -23.42 -4.50 -4.58
N VAL A 88 -22.45 -3.62 -4.86
CA VAL A 88 -22.58 -2.18 -4.60
C VAL A 88 -23.46 -1.55 -5.68
N SER A 89 -24.25 -0.54 -5.29
CA SER A 89 -25.13 0.16 -6.23
C SER A 89 -24.34 0.83 -7.36
N THR A 90 -24.90 0.84 -8.58
CA THR A 90 -24.27 1.50 -9.73
C THR A 90 -23.92 2.96 -9.47
N PRO A 91 -24.79 3.80 -8.85
CA PRO A 91 -24.43 5.17 -8.52
C PRO A 91 -23.17 5.28 -7.65
N THR A 92 -23.05 4.45 -6.62
CA THR A 92 -21.87 4.42 -5.74
C THR A 92 -20.62 3.96 -6.49
N LEU A 93 -20.71 2.94 -7.33
CA LEU A 93 -19.58 2.47 -8.15
C LEU A 93 -19.07 3.56 -9.10
N VAL A 94 -19.98 4.31 -9.72
CA VAL A 94 -19.65 5.43 -10.60
C VAL A 94 -19.02 6.58 -9.82
N GLU A 95 -19.58 6.93 -8.66
CA GLU A 95 -19.05 7.99 -7.79
C GLU A 95 -17.62 7.66 -7.33
N VAL A 96 -17.39 6.47 -6.78
CA VAL A 96 -16.07 6.03 -6.33
C VAL A 96 -15.06 6.05 -7.47
N SER A 97 -15.44 5.55 -8.65
CA SER A 97 -14.52 5.46 -9.80
C SER A 97 -14.16 6.82 -10.40
N ARG A 98 -14.95 7.87 -10.16
CA ARG A 98 -14.66 9.24 -10.58
C ARG A 98 -13.77 10.00 -9.60
N ASN A 99 -13.83 9.63 -8.32
CA ASN A 99 -13.07 10.26 -7.24
C ASN A 99 -11.73 9.57 -6.94
N LEU A 100 -11.46 8.43 -7.58
CA LEU A 100 -10.19 7.69 -7.54
C LEU A 100 -9.32 8.06 -8.75
#